data_AF-A0A355WK65-F1
#
_entry.id   AF-A0A355WK65-F1
#
_cell.length_a   1.000
_cell.length_b   1.000
_cell.length_c   1.000
_cell.angle_alpha   90.00
_cell.angle_beta   90.00
_cell.angle_gamma   90.00
#
_symmetry.space_group_name_H-M   'P 1'
#
loop_
_entity.id
_entity.type
_entity.pdbx_description
1 polymer ?
#
loop_
_entity_poly.entity_id
_entity_poly.type
_entity_poly.pdbx_seq_one_letter_code
_entity_poly.pdbx_strand_id
1 'polypeptide(L)' 'AAQIDVVFLGMGAEISALSAEHRRIFDEAGLGVEVMSSPAACRTYNVLLSEGRRIAAGLLPV' A
#
# COMPACT_ATOMS: atom_id res chain seq x y z
N ALA A 1 -7.83 16.49 9.14
CA ALA A 1 -7.04 15.32 9.57
C ALA A 1 -6.85 14.39 8.37
N ALA A 2 -5.69 13.72 8.25
CA ALA A 2 -5.43 12.78 7.14
C ALA A 2 -6.39 11.57 7.21
N GLN A 3 -6.97 11.17 6.08
CA GLN A 3 -7.96 10.08 6.03
C GLN A 3 -7.32 8.69 5.99
N ILE A 4 -6.04 8.60 5.63
CA ILE A 4 -5.28 7.35 5.44
C ILE A 4 -3.92 7.52 6.11
N ASP A 5 -3.46 6.47 6.79
CA ASP A 5 -2.13 6.43 7.42
C ASP A 5 -1.11 5.66 6.57
N VAL A 6 -1.55 4.56 5.94
CA VAL A 6 -0.69 3.67 5.14
C VAL A 6 -1.39 3.22 3.86
N VAL A 7 -0.61 3.15 2.78
CA VAL A 7 -1.00 2.59 1.48
C VAL A 7 -0.20 1.31 1.19
N PHE A 8 -0.89 0.21 0.90
CA PHE A 8 -0.27 -1.02 0.39
C PHE A 8 -0.27 -1.03 -1.14
N LEU A 9 0.91 -1.13 -1.75
CA LEU A 9 1.07 -1.28 -3.19
C LEU A 9 1.33 -2.74 -3.54
N GLY A 10 0.33 -3.39 -4.13
CA GLY A 10 0.42 -4.75 -4.67
C GLY A 10 0.94 -4.73 -6.11
N MET A 11 2.11 -5.30 -6.33
CA MET A 11 2.81 -5.27 -7.63
C MET A 11 2.48 -6.46 -8.55
N GLY A 12 1.36 -7.15 -8.31
CA GLY A 12 0.94 -8.33 -9.05
C GLY A 12 1.38 -9.61 -8.35
N ALA A 13 1.81 -10.60 -9.13
CA ALA A 13 2.19 -11.91 -8.58
C ALA A 13 3.46 -11.81 -7.71
N GLU A 14 4.40 -10.96 -8.12
CA GLU A 14 5.71 -10.78 -7.49
C GLU A 14 5.92 -9.34 -7.03
N ILE A 15 6.87 -9.15 -6.12
CA ILE A 15 7.28 -7.81 -5.68
C ILE A 15 8.12 -7.16 -6.77
N SER A 16 7.86 -5.88 -7.04
CA SER A 16 8.71 -5.05 -7.90
C SER A 16 9.06 -3.74 -7.21
N ALA A 17 10.23 -3.19 -7.51
CA ALA A 17 10.71 -1.98 -6.87
C ALA A 17 9.87 -0.77 -7.27
N LEU A 18 9.45 0.02 -6.27
CA LEU A 18 8.88 1.33 -6.49
C LEU A 18 10.01 2.33 -6.79
N SER A 19 9.90 3.09 -7.87
CA SER A 19 10.89 4.12 -8.19
C SER A 19 10.95 5.20 -7.08
N ALA A 20 12.11 5.84 -6.94
CA ALA A 20 12.30 6.90 -5.95
C ALA A 20 11.35 8.09 -6.20
N GLU A 21 11.04 8.38 -7.46
CA GLU A 21 10.07 9.40 -7.85
C GLU A 21 8.67 9.07 -7.32
N HIS A 22 8.18 7.85 -7.56
CA HIS A 22 6.87 7.44 -7.06
C HIS A 22 6.85 7.40 -5.53
N ARG A 23 7.95 7.00 -4.87
CA ARG A 23 8.05 7.02 -3.41
C ARG A 23 7.88 8.42 -2.83
N ARG A 24 8.54 9.43 -3.43
CA ARG A 24 8.45 10.83 -3.01
C ARG A 24 7.02 11.37 -3.02
N ILE A 25 6.21 10.96 -4.00
CA ILE A 25 4.79 11.38 -4.09
C ILE A 25 4.03 11.00 -2.80
N PHE A 26 4.26 9.81 -2.26
CA PHE A 26 3.62 9.38 -1.01
C PHE A 26 4.19 10.12 0.20
N ASP A 27 5.52 10.29 0.25
CA ASP A 27 6.18 10.98 1.35
C ASP A 27 5.75 12.47 1.43
N GLU A 28 5.65 13.16 0.30
CA GLU A 28 5.15 14.55 0.20
C GLU A 28 3.68 14.67 0.61
N ALA A 29 2.88 13.62 0.36
CA ALA A 29 1.50 13.52 0.84
C ALA A 29 1.40 13.14 2.34
N GLY A 30 2.53 12.86 3.01
CA GLY A 30 2.57 12.39 4.40
C GLY A 30 1.98 10.99 4.59
N LEU A 31 1.97 10.17 3.54
CA LEU A 31 1.43 8.81 3.53
C LEU A 31 2.55 7.77 3.63
N GLY A 32 2.45 6.86 4.58
CA GLY A 32 3.30 5.66 4.57
C GLY A 32 2.96 4.77 3.38
N VAL A 33 3.97 4.22 2.71
CA VAL A 33 3.74 3.25 1.62
C VAL A 33 4.57 1.98 1.81
N GLU A 34 3.93 0.84 1.63
CA GLU A 34 4.55 -0.49 1.68
C GLU A 34 4.32 -1.24 0.37
N VAL A 35 5.39 -1.78 -0.19
CA VAL A 35 5.39 -2.46 -1.49
C VAL A 35 5.47 -3.96 -1.27
N MET A 36 4.56 -4.71 -1.87
CA MET A 36 4.47 -6.17 -1.74
C MET A 36 3.79 -6.79 -2.97
N SER A 37 3.62 -8.11 -3.01
CA SER A 37 2.78 -8.75 -4.04
C SER A 37 1.30 -8.50 -3.74
N SER A 38 0.46 -8.50 -4.77
CA SER A 38 -0.98 -8.26 -4.62
C SER A 38 -1.66 -9.25 -3.68
N PRO A 39 -1.37 -10.57 -3.72
CA PRO A 39 -1.91 -11.50 -2.73
C PRO A 39 -1.51 -11.17 -1.29
N ALA A 40 -0.28 -10.68 -1.07
CA ALA A 40 0.16 -10.25 0.26
C ALA A 40 -0.55 -8.97 0.71
N ALA A 41 -0.67 -7.97 -0.17
CA ALA A 41 -1.38 -6.72 0.09
C ALA A 41 -2.84 -6.96 0.49
N CYS A 42 -3.55 -7.84 -0.22
CA CYS A 42 -4.94 -8.20 0.13
C CYS A 42 -5.06 -8.81 1.53
N ARG A 43 -4.14 -9.71 1.91
CA ARG A 43 -4.15 -10.33 3.24
C ARG A 43 -3.91 -9.30 4.33
N THR A 44 -2.88 -8.47 4.19
CA THR A 44 -2.55 -7.42 5.17
C THR A 44 -3.68 -6.39 5.27
N TYR A 45 -4.24 -5.97 4.13
CA TYR A 45 -5.39 -5.07 4.07
C TYR A 45 -6.56 -5.60 4.90
N ASN A 46 -6.95 -6.86 4.72
CA ASN A 46 -8.08 -7.45 5.44
C ASN A 46 -7.84 -7.52 6.95
N VAL A 47 -6.62 -7.85 7.39
CA VAL A 47 -6.26 -7.85 8.82
C VAL A 47 -6.40 -6.45 9.40
N LEU A 48 -5.75 -5.46 8.80
CA LEU A 48 -5.72 -4.10 9.35
C LEU A 48 -7.05 -3.37 9.22
N LEU A 49 -7.84 -3.68 8.19
CA LEU A 49 -9.22 -3.21 8.07
C LEU A 49 -10.06 -3.74 9.24
N SER A 50 -9.89 -5.01 9.60
CA SER A 50 -10.61 -5.63 10.73
C SER A 50 -10.20 -5.03 12.09
N GLU A 51 -8.98 -4.50 12.17
CA GLU A 51 -8.49 -3.74 13.33
C GLU A 51 -8.96 -2.26 13.34
N GLY A 52 -9.73 -1.82 12.34
CA GLY A 52 -10.23 -0.46 12.24
C GLY A 52 -9.17 0.57 11.87
N ARG A 53 -8.05 0.15 11.28
CA ARG A 53 -6.98 1.06 10.86
C ARG A 53 -7.36 1.82 9.59
N ARG A 54 -6.83 3.04 9.45
CA ARG A 54 -6.99 3.88 8.26
C ARG A 54 -5.97 3.49 7.19
N ILE A 55 -6.36 2.58 6.33
CA ILE A 55 -5.47 1.97 5.33
C ILE A 55 -6.09 2.06 3.93
N ALA A 56 -5.25 2.09 2.90
CA ALA A 56 -5.64 2.01 1.50
C ALA A 56 -4.78 1.00 0.75
N ALA A 57 -5.22 0.57 -0.43
CA ALA A 57 -4.46 -0.34 -1.29
C ALA A 57 -4.59 0.04 -2.76
N GLY A 58 -3.48 -0.07 -3.50
CA GLY A 58 -3.43 -0.05 -4.95
C GLY A 58 -2.88 -1.38 -5.44
N LEU A 59 -3.63 -2.10 -6.29
CA LEU A 59 -3.34 -3.49 -6.62
C LEU A 59 -3.25 -3.69 -8.12
N LEU A 60 -2.13 -4.23 -8.60
CA LEU A 60 -2.05 -4.81 -9.93
C LEU A 60 -2.70 -6.20 -9.92
N PRO A 61 -3.57 -6.52 -10.89
CA PRO A 61 -4.19 -7.83 -10.98
C PRO A 61 -3.14 -8.92 -11.26
N VAL A 62 -3.49 -10.16 -10.90
CA VAL A 62 -2.71 -11.38 -11.15
C VAL A 62 -3.45 -12.28 -12.11
#